data_AF-A0A164JVE6-F1
#
_entry.id   AF-A0A164JVE6-F1
#
_cell.length_a   1.000
_cell.length_b   1.000
_cell.length_c   1.000
_cell.angle_alpha   90.00
_cell.angle_beta   90.00
_cell.angle_gamma   90.00
#
_symmetry.space_group_name_H-M   'P 1'
#
loop_
_entity.id
_entity.type
_entity.pdbx_description
1 polymer ?
#
loop_
_entity_poly.entity_id
_entity_poly.type
_entity_poly.pdbx_seq_one_letter_code
_entity_poly.pdbx_strand_id
1 'polypeptide(L)'
;MEVMGVLAELTKLATQAGPASPIMREALLAEAKRGEKYAKTIAPVNKTGKPHRITAGYVDEPGDYRDSIEGLVLFEHGAWRGRVIARDWKAHMLEYGTTHMAKRAILRRTAGYLRGTRS
;
A
#
# COMPACT_ATOMS: atom_id res chain seq x y z
N MET A 1 -38.31 27.66 -17.21
CA MET A 1 -36.94 28.07 -16.81
C MET A 1 -36.51 27.12 -15.71
N GLU A 2 -36.10 25.88 -16.02
CA GLU A 2 -35.78 24.93 -14.93
C GLU A 2 -34.65 23.95 -15.23
N VAL A 3 -34.46 23.51 -16.48
CA VAL A 3 -33.43 22.50 -16.80
C VAL A 3 -32.01 22.99 -16.51
N MET A 4 -31.71 24.26 -16.78
CA MET A 4 -30.38 24.84 -16.51
C MET A 4 -30.11 25.03 -15.01
N GLY A 5 -31.16 25.30 -14.21
CA GLY A 5 -31.05 25.37 -12.75
C GLY A 5 -30.84 23.98 -12.15
N VAL A 6 -31.56 22.98 -12.66
CA VAL A 6 -31.41 21.57 -12.26
C VAL A 6 -30.02 21.03 -12.65
N LEU A 7 -29.50 21.38 -13.83
CA LEU A 7 -28.13 21.03 -14.24
C LEU A 7 -27.07 21.68 -13.34
N ALA A 8 -27.26 22.94 -12.92
CA ALA A 8 -26.34 23.60 -12.01
C ALA A 8 -26.35 22.98 -10.61
N GLU A 9 -27.54 22.64 -10.10
CA GLU A 9 -27.74 21.88 -8.85
C GLU A 9 -27.10 20.50 -8.91
N LEU A 10 -27.32 19.73 -9.98
CA LEU A 10 -26.70 18.41 -10.20
C LEU A 10 -25.19 18.50 -10.33
N THR A 11 -24.68 19.53 -11.00
CA THR A 11 -23.24 19.76 -11.14
C THR A 11 -22.64 20.06 -9.77
N LYS A 12 -23.28 20.92 -8.97
CA LYS A 12 -22.85 21.23 -7.60
C LYS A 12 -22.90 20.01 -6.67
N LEU A 13 -23.94 19.20 -6.78
CA LEU A 13 -24.06 17.90 -6.09
C LEU A 13 -22.99 16.90 -6.55
N ALA A 14 -22.63 16.85 -7.84
CA ALA A 14 -21.53 16.02 -8.35
C ALA A 14 -20.16 16.53 -7.86
N THR A 15 -19.96 17.84 -7.79
CA THR A 15 -18.75 18.45 -7.21
C THR A 15 -18.66 18.19 -5.69
N GLN A 16 -19.80 18.10 -4.99
CA GLN A 16 -19.91 17.78 -3.56
C GLN A 16 -20.02 16.29 -3.25
N ALA A 17 -20.30 15.42 -4.23
CA ALA A 17 -20.15 13.96 -4.18
C ALA A 17 -18.70 13.51 -4.52
N GLY A 18 -17.86 14.45 -4.97
CA GLY A 18 -16.43 14.28 -5.19
C GLY A 18 -15.49 14.11 -3.98
N PRO A 19 -15.83 14.39 -2.69
CA PRO A 19 -15.04 13.86 -1.59
C PRO A 19 -15.28 12.36 -1.62
N ALA A 20 -14.31 11.63 -2.17
CA ALA A 20 -14.57 10.30 -2.72
C ALA A 20 -15.35 9.41 -1.75
N SER A 21 -16.29 8.65 -2.31
CA SER A 21 -17.25 7.84 -1.59
C SER A 21 -16.62 7.13 -0.37
N PRO A 22 -17.15 7.31 0.86
CA PRO A 22 -16.70 6.57 2.04
C PRO A 22 -16.74 5.06 1.82
N ILE A 23 -17.72 4.56 1.07
CA ILE A 23 -17.83 3.16 0.67
C ILE A 23 -16.63 2.76 -0.20
N MET A 24 -16.22 3.61 -1.15
CA MET A 24 -15.03 3.37 -1.96
C MET A 24 -13.75 3.38 -1.12
N ARG A 25 -13.64 4.30 -0.15
CA ARG A 25 -12.54 4.33 0.81
C ARG A 25 -12.44 3.02 1.58
N GLU A 26 -13.54 2.53 2.12
CA GLU A 26 -13.60 1.29 2.88
C GLU A 26 -13.27 0.07 2.02
N ALA A 27 -13.81 -0.01 0.80
CA ALA A 27 -13.50 -1.08 -0.14
C ALA A 27 -12.00 -1.11 -0.49
N LEU A 28 -11.41 0.05 -0.78
CA LEU A 28 -9.98 0.18 -1.06
C LEU A 28 -9.12 -0.14 0.17
N LEU A 29 -9.60 0.16 1.38
CA LEU A 29 -8.90 -0.17 2.61
C LEU A 29 -8.91 -1.67 2.85
N ALA A 30 -10.04 -2.33 2.66
CA ALA A 30 -10.15 -3.79 2.75
C ALA A 30 -9.19 -4.48 1.76
N GLU A 31 -9.11 -3.96 0.55
CA GLU A 31 -8.18 -4.44 -0.48
C GLU A 31 -6.71 -4.22 -0.08
N ALA A 32 -6.37 -3.02 0.38
CA ALA A 32 -5.03 -2.70 0.86
C ALA A 32 -4.63 -3.57 2.07
N LYS A 33 -5.55 -3.84 3.00
CA LYS A 33 -5.33 -4.74 4.13
C LYS A 33 -5.18 -6.19 3.71
N ARG A 34 -5.87 -6.64 2.66
CA ARG A 34 -5.62 -7.96 2.06
C ARG A 34 -4.21 -8.04 1.48
N GLY A 35 -3.77 -6.98 0.80
CA GLY A 35 -2.40 -6.83 0.29
C GLY A 35 -1.36 -6.84 1.41
N GLU A 36 -1.59 -6.08 2.48
CA GLU A 36 -0.74 -6.07 3.69
C GLU A 36 -0.57 -7.48 4.25
N LYS A 37 -1.68 -8.21 4.46
CA LYS A 37 -1.64 -9.57 5.00
C LYS A 37 -0.80 -10.49 4.13
N TYR A 38 -1.01 -10.44 2.81
CA TYR A 38 -0.22 -11.24 1.87
C TYR A 38 1.26 -10.85 1.87
N ALA A 39 1.57 -9.55 1.81
CA ALA A 39 2.93 -9.05 1.85
C ALA A 39 3.67 -9.55 3.10
N LYS A 40 3.00 -9.51 4.26
CA LYS A 40 3.53 -10.02 5.53
C LYS A 40 3.83 -11.52 5.52
N THR A 41 3.10 -12.34 4.74
CA THR A 41 3.38 -13.79 4.67
C THR A 41 4.59 -14.12 3.81
N ILE A 42 4.89 -13.29 2.81
CA ILE A 42 6.03 -13.50 1.89
C ILE A 42 7.27 -12.68 2.26
N ALA A 43 7.13 -11.72 3.17
CA ALA A 43 8.22 -10.88 3.64
C ALA A 43 9.32 -11.73 4.31
N PRO A 44 10.60 -11.50 3.98
CA PRO A 44 11.69 -12.20 4.63
C PRO A 44 11.75 -11.80 6.09
N VAL A 45 11.84 -12.80 6.96
CA VAL A 45 12.19 -12.63 8.37
C VAL A 45 13.53 -13.31 8.58
N ASN A 46 14.44 -12.65 9.29
CA ASN A 46 15.74 -13.23 9.59
C ASN A 46 15.57 -14.56 10.35
N LYS A 47 15.82 -15.68 9.67
CA LYS A 47 15.62 -17.04 10.20
C LYS A 47 16.58 -17.40 11.32
N THR A 48 17.69 -16.67 11.47
CA THR A 48 18.65 -16.93 12.54
C THR A 48 18.18 -16.43 13.90
N GLY A 49 17.15 -15.57 13.93
CA GLY A 49 16.67 -14.91 15.15
C GLY A 49 17.68 -13.94 15.77
N LYS A 50 18.87 -13.77 15.16
CA LYS A 50 19.91 -12.89 15.67
C LYS A 50 19.73 -11.49 15.09
N PRO A 51 19.70 -10.46 15.94
CA PRO A 51 19.67 -9.10 15.46
C PRO A 51 20.89 -8.76 14.60
N HIS A 52 20.70 -7.95 13.56
CA HIS A 52 21.80 -7.39 12.81
C HIS A 52 22.30 -6.09 13.45
N ARG A 53 23.62 -5.99 13.61
CA ARG A 53 24.31 -4.82 14.16
C ARG A 53 25.23 -4.25 13.08
N ILE A 54 25.14 -2.95 12.82
CA ILE A 54 26.14 -2.24 12.00
C ILE A 54 27.10 -1.49 12.91
N THR A 55 28.19 -0.98 12.35
CA THR A 55 29.22 -0.23 13.08
C THR A 55 28.67 0.98 13.85
N ALA A 56 27.59 1.59 13.35
CA ALA A 56 26.89 2.72 13.97
C ALA A 56 25.88 2.32 15.07
N GLY A 57 25.61 1.03 15.31
CA GLY A 57 24.69 0.59 16.36
C GLY A 57 23.81 -0.60 15.99
N TYR A 58 22.75 -0.80 16.78
CA TYR A 58 21.73 -1.83 16.53
C TYR A 58 20.87 -1.45 15.33
N VAL A 59 20.60 -2.40 14.44
CA VAL A 59 19.98 -2.09 13.15
C VAL A 59 18.69 -2.83 12.87
N ASP A 60 18.48 -4.03 13.41
CA ASP A 60 17.34 -4.84 12.97
C ASP A 60 16.95 -5.89 14.00
N GLU A 61 15.71 -5.85 14.47
CA GLU A 61 15.06 -7.00 15.08
C GLU A 61 14.51 -7.93 13.99
N PRO A 62 14.52 -9.27 14.20
CA PRO A 62 13.90 -10.19 13.27
C PRO A 62 12.41 -9.93 13.07
N GLY A 63 12.06 -9.26 11.97
CA GLY A 63 10.67 -9.00 11.60
C GLY A 63 10.36 -7.54 11.31
N ASP A 64 11.25 -6.59 11.63
CA ASP A 64 10.99 -5.16 11.48
C ASP A 64 10.45 -4.78 10.11
N TYR A 65 11.08 -5.29 9.04
CA TYR A 65 10.59 -5.07 7.69
C TYR A 65 9.16 -5.58 7.49
N ARG A 66 8.87 -6.84 7.85
CA ARG A 66 7.53 -7.46 7.75
C ARG A 66 6.51 -6.63 8.52
N ASP A 67 6.84 -6.27 9.76
CA ASP A 67 5.92 -5.62 10.69
C ASP A 67 5.68 -4.16 10.31
N SER A 68 6.63 -3.53 9.61
CA SER A 68 6.49 -2.19 9.03
C SER A 68 5.59 -2.12 7.79
N ILE A 69 5.15 -3.27 7.24
CA ILE A 69 4.28 -3.29 6.06
C ILE A 69 2.86 -2.91 6.48
N GLU A 70 2.27 -1.95 5.79
CA GLU A 70 0.96 -1.42 6.08
C GLU A 70 0.12 -1.24 4.81
N GLY A 71 -1.13 -1.67 4.90
CA GLY A 71 -2.19 -1.33 3.96
C GLY A 71 -2.91 -0.07 4.42
N LEU A 72 -2.98 0.93 3.56
CA LEU A 72 -3.57 2.23 3.84
C LEU A 72 -4.31 2.79 2.62
N VAL A 73 -5.12 3.82 2.85
CA VAL A 73 -5.86 4.51 1.80
C VAL A 73 -5.53 5.99 1.85
N LEU A 74 -5.13 6.54 0.71
CA LEU A 74 -4.78 7.95 0.55
C LEU A 74 -5.76 8.60 -0.42
N PHE A 75 -6.11 9.86 -0.16
CA PHE A 75 -6.83 10.68 -1.12
C PHE A 75 -5.81 11.43 -1.97
N GLU A 76 -5.72 11.09 -3.26
CA GLU A 76 -4.76 11.66 -4.19
C GLU A 76 -5.43 12.01 -5.51
N HIS A 77 -5.17 13.21 -6.01
CA HIS A 77 -5.69 13.69 -7.30
C HIS A 77 -7.22 13.52 -7.45
N GLY A 78 -7.97 13.79 -6.38
CA GLY A 78 -9.43 13.69 -6.37
C GLY A 78 -9.99 12.27 -6.24
N ALA A 79 -9.17 11.25 -5.97
CA ALA A 79 -9.62 9.86 -5.82
C ALA A 79 -8.99 9.18 -4.61
N TRP A 80 -9.73 8.26 -3.98
CA TRP A 80 -9.15 7.33 -3.01
C TRP A 80 -8.26 6.31 -3.73
N ARG A 81 -7.09 6.01 -3.16
CA ARG A 81 -6.16 4.98 -3.63
C ARG A 81 -5.73 4.10 -2.47
N GLY A 82 -6.01 2.80 -2.58
CA GLY A 82 -5.43 1.80 -1.69
C GLY A 82 -3.95 1.58 -2.02
N ARG A 83 -3.09 1.57 -1.00
CA ARG A 83 -1.66 1.33 -1.13
C ARG A 83 -1.19 0.33 -0.08
N VAL A 84 -0.18 -0.45 -0.44
CA VAL A 84 0.62 -1.25 0.49
C VAL A 84 2.02 -0.64 0.49
N ILE A 85 2.49 -0.21 1.66
CA ILE A 85 3.81 0.40 1.84
C ILE A 85 4.60 -0.36 2.90
N ALA A 86 5.92 -0.16 2.93
CA ALA A 86 6.76 -0.53 4.05
C ALA A 86 7.42 0.74 4.59
N ARG A 87 7.40 0.93 5.91
CA ARG A 87 7.95 2.13 6.57
C ARG A 87 9.39 1.95 7.06
N ASP A 88 9.85 0.71 7.17
CA ASP A 88 11.21 0.42 7.59
C ASP A 88 12.21 0.95 6.55
N TRP A 89 13.29 1.58 7.02
CA TRP A 89 14.28 2.20 6.14
C TRP A 89 14.97 1.17 5.24
N LYS A 90 15.07 -0.11 5.64
CA LYS A 90 15.66 -1.18 4.83
C LYS A 90 14.74 -1.62 3.71
N ALA A 91 13.46 -1.22 3.72
CA ALA A 91 12.57 -1.41 2.58
C ALA A 91 13.19 -0.84 1.31
N HIS A 92 13.94 0.28 1.39
CA HIS A 92 14.65 0.77 0.22
C HIS A 92 15.67 -0.26 -0.28
N MET A 93 16.47 -0.91 0.57
CA MET A 93 17.43 -1.92 0.12
C MET A 93 16.74 -3.18 -0.41
N LEU A 94 15.68 -3.62 0.26
CA LEU A 94 14.94 -4.84 -0.09
C LEU A 94 14.11 -4.67 -1.37
N GLU A 95 13.55 -3.49 -1.63
CA GLU A 95 12.73 -3.20 -2.82
C GLU A 95 13.54 -2.58 -3.97
N TYR A 96 14.53 -1.72 -3.68
CA TYR A 96 15.40 -1.12 -4.70
C TYR A 96 16.50 -2.07 -5.16
N GLY A 97 17.10 -2.84 -4.23
CA GLY A 97 18.06 -3.89 -4.58
C GLY A 97 17.43 -5.01 -5.42
N THR A 98 16.10 -5.08 -5.46
CA THR A 98 15.33 -6.02 -6.27
C THR A 98 14.83 -5.45 -7.58
N THR A 99 15.27 -4.23 -7.96
CA THR A 99 15.02 -3.65 -9.31
C THR A 99 15.46 -4.60 -10.43
N HIS A 100 16.59 -5.30 -10.26
CA HIS A 100 17.08 -6.32 -11.19
C HIS A 100 16.66 -7.76 -10.81
N MET A 101 15.92 -7.92 -9.70
CA MET A 101 15.44 -9.21 -9.20
C MET A 101 13.97 -9.10 -8.80
N ALA A 102 13.12 -8.76 -9.76
CA ALA A 102 11.69 -8.48 -9.56
C ALA A 102 10.93 -9.59 -8.77
N LYS A 103 11.39 -10.85 -8.86
CA LYS A 103 10.85 -11.99 -8.09
C LYS A 103 11.16 -11.96 -6.59
N ARG A 104 12.02 -11.05 -6.13
CA ARG A 104 12.39 -10.88 -4.72
C ARG A 104 11.78 -9.61 -4.10
N ALA A 105 11.28 -8.69 -4.92
CA ALA A 105 10.56 -7.49 -4.48
C ALA A 105 9.20 -7.87 -3.88
N ILE A 106 9.02 -7.68 -2.58
CA ILE A 106 7.83 -8.14 -1.85
C ILE A 106 6.63 -7.28 -2.22
N LEU A 107 6.77 -5.95 -2.28
CA LEU A 107 5.68 -5.07 -2.68
C LEU A 107 5.28 -5.30 -4.14
N ARG A 108 6.23 -5.60 -5.04
CA ARG A 108 5.92 -5.94 -6.44
C ARG A 108 5.12 -7.23 -6.55
N ARG A 109 5.51 -8.27 -5.82
CA ARG A 109 4.77 -9.56 -5.79
C ARG A 109 3.39 -9.38 -5.18
N THR A 110 3.27 -8.56 -4.13
CA THR A 110 1.98 -8.18 -3.56
C THR A 110 1.09 -7.50 -4.59
N ALA A 111 1.63 -6.57 -5.38
CA ALA A 111 0.90 -5.95 -6.47
C ALA A 111 0.52 -6.95 -7.58
N GLY A 112 1.31 -8.00 -7.81
CA GLY A 112 0.95 -9.12 -8.69
C GLY A 112 -0.23 -9.92 -8.15
N TYR A 113 -0.17 -10.29 -6.87
CA TYR A 113 -1.24 -11.00 -6.15
C TYR A 113 -2.57 -10.23 -6.19
N LEU A 114 -2.57 -8.93 -5.89
CA LEU A 114 -3.78 -8.12 -5.92
C LEU A 114 -4.37 -7.96 -7.33
N ARG A 115 -3.53 -8.01 -8.37
CA ARG A 115 -3.97 -8.00 -9.77
C ARG A 115 -4.46 -9.35 -10.29
N GLY A 116 -4.36 -10.42 -9.49
CA GLY A 116 -4.67 -11.79 -9.92
C GLY A 116 -3.65 -12.39 -10.90
N THR A 117 -2.62 -11.63 -11.27
CA THR A 117 -1.47 -12.12 -12.04
C THR A 117 -0.55 -12.84 -11.07
N ARG A 118 -0.75 -14.16 -10.91
CA ARG A 118 0.19 -15.02 -10.17
C ARG A 118 1.60 -14.83 -10.75
N SER A 119 2.49 -14.27 -9.96
CA SER A 119 3.93 -14.17 -10.25
C SER A 119 4.73 -15.02 -9.29
#